data_AF-A0A5J6VNM5-F1
#
_entry.id   AF-A0A5J6VNM5-F1
#
_cell.length_a   1.000
_cell.length_b   1.000
_cell.length_c   1.000
_cell.angle_alpha   90.00
_cell.angle_beta   90.00
_cell.angle_gamma   90.00
#
_symmetry.space_group_name_H-M   'P 1'
#
loop_
_entity.id
_entity.type
_entity.pdbx_description
1 polymer ?
#
loop_
_entity_poly.entity_id
_entity_poly.type
_entity_poly.pdbx_seq_one_letter_code
_entity_poly.pdbx_strand_id
1 'polypeptide(L)'
;MTAVMAETSHEEELAEAREALAHLVENGDLERIVHLARLVGAAQDSMSDEIVTRLAGMASNAMCLLDRATRTGVMERMVTVAEKMDQEHILTDFLRCLAGATEEAAHAPLPKGGLTGLWELIKQPETQQTIQFLMLLGKHFRSCRLKH
;
A
#
# COMPACT_ATOMS: atom_id res chain seq x y z
N MET A 1 42.03 24.28 50.49
CA MET A 1 43.17 24.14 49.57
C MET A 1 42.77 23.52 48.23
N THR A 2 41.83 22.57 48.19
CA THR A 2 41.28 22.00 46.95
C THR A 2 40.37 22.95 46.15
N ALA A 3 39.61 23.83 46.81
CA ALA A 3 38.73 24.79 46.11
C ALA A 3 39.48 25.89 45.34
N VAL A 4 40.58 26.39 45.90
CA VAL A 4 41.38 27.48 45.29
C VAL A 4 42.15 27.00 44.04
N MET A 5 42.61 25.74 44.00
CA MET A 5 43.27 25.21 42.80
C MET A 5 42.30 24.92 41.65
N ALA A 6 41.04 24.60 41.96
CA ALA A 6 39.98 24.46 40.96
C ALA A 6 39.60 25.82 40.36
N GLU A 7 39.61 26.88 41.16
CA GLU A 7 39.28 28.25 40.75
C GLU A 7 40.36 28.85 39.83
N THR A 8 41.65 28.65 40.15
CA THR A 8 42.76 29.12 39.29
C THR A 8 42.86 28.38 37.97
N SER A 9 42.57 27.07 37.96
CA SER A 9 42.54 26.28 36.71
C SER A 9 41.41 26.76 35.80
N HIS A 10 40.27 27.16 36.37
CA HIS A 10 39.14 27.67 35.62
C HIS A 10 39.44 29.05 34.99
N GLU A 11 40.16 29.92 35.70
CA GLU A 11 40.56 31.23 35.15
C GLU A 11 41.59 31.12 34.01
N GLU A 12 42.52 30.16 34.11
CA GLU A 12 43.52 29.88 33.08
C GLU A 12 42.87 29.33 31.80
N GLU A 13 41.95 28.36 31.92
CA GLU A 13 41.17 27.83 30.79
C GLU A 13 40.31 28.91 30.11
N LEU A 14 39.74 29.84 30.89
CA LEU A 14 38.95 30.95 30.36
C LEU A 14 39.82 31.98 29.63
N ALA A 15 41.05 32.20 30.08
CA ALA A 15 42.00 33.08 29.42
C ALA A 15 42.44 32.51 28.06
N GLU A 16 42.78 31.22 28.02
CA GLU A 16 43.15 30.52 26.78
C GLU A 16 41.99 30.49 25.78
N ALA A 17 40.77 30.19 26.23
CA ALA A 17 39.58 30.21 25.38
C ALA A 17 39.29 31.60 24.80
N ARG A 18 39.54 32.67 25.58
CA ARG A 18 39.39 34.05 25.14
C ARG A 18 40.41 34.41 24.06
N GLU A 19 41.66 33.98 24.20
CA GLU A 19 42.71 34.22 23.22
C GLU A 19 42.44 33.46 21.91
N ALA A 20 42.02 32.20 22.00
CA ALA A 20 41.60 31.40 20.84
C ALA A 20 40.40 32.04 20.10
N LEU A 21 39.40 32.53 20.85
CA LEU A 21 38.26 33.25 20.28
C LEU A 21 38.68 34.60 19.67
N ALA A 22 39.60 35.33 20.29
CA ALA A 22 40.14 36.57 19.74
C ALA A 22 40.84 36.32 18.40
N HIS A 23 41.65 35.27 18.29
CA HIS A 23 42.27 34.87 17.02
C HIS A 23 41.25 34.48 15.95
N LEU A 24 40.18 33.76 16.31
CA LEU A 24 39.09 33.40 15.39
C LEU A 24 38.29 34.63 14.92
N VAL A 25 38.14 35.63 15.78
CA VAL A 25 37.50 36.91 15.45
C VAL A 25 38.40 37.74 14.55
N GLU A 26 39.68 37.89 14.88
CA GLU A 26 40.65 38.68 14.10
C GLU A 26 40.84 38.14 12.68
N ASN A 27 40.87 36.81 12.54
CA ASN A 27 41.01 36.16 11.23
C ASN A 27 39.68 36.01 10.46
N GLY A 28 38.55 36.42 11.05
CA GLY A 28 37.22 36.39 10.43
C GLY A 28 36.57 35.00 10.34
N ASP A 29 37.22 33.96 10.87
CA ASP A 29 36.72 32.58 10.83
C ASP A 29 35.46 32.39 11.68
N LEU A 30 35.34 33.12 12.80
CA LEU A 30 34.13 33.07 13.62
C LEU A 30 32.90 33.51 12.81
N GLU A 31 33.01 34.55 12.00
CA GLU A 31 31.91 35.04 11.18
C GLU A 31 31.53 34.06 10.06
N ARG A 32 32.52 33.41 9.44
CA ARG A 32 32.29 32.33 8.47
C ARG A 32 31.55 31.14 9.09
N ILE A 33 31.94 30.70 10.28
CA ILE A 33 31.29 29.60 10.99
C ILE A 33 29.84 29.97 11.31
N VAL A 34 29.59 31.19 11.79
CA VAL A 34 28.23 31.67 12.07
C VAL A 34 27.38 31.72 10.80
N HIS A 35 27.94 32.16 9.67
CA HIS A 35 27.23 32.20 8.40
C HIS A 35 26.89 30.78 7.89
N LEU A 36 27.83 29.84 8.02
CA LEU A 36 27.61 28.43 7.70
C LEU A 36 26.53 27.82 8.60
N ALA A 37 26.58 28.07 9.91
CA ALA A 37 25.59 27.58 10.85
C ALA A 37 24.17 28.08 10.52
N ARG A 38 24.04 29.36 10.14
CA ARG A 38 22.76 29.94 9.68
C ARG A 38 22.28 29.32 8.37
N LEU A 39 23.19 29.09 7.41
CA LEU A 39 22.85 28.46 6.14
C LEU A 39 22.42 27.00 6.32
N VAL A 40 23.13 26.25 7.16
CA VAL A 40 22.78 24.87 7.51
C VAL A 40 21.43 24.82 8.23
N GLY A 41 21.19 25.72 9.19
CA GLY A 41 19.90 25.83 9.86
C GLY A 41 18.75 26.11 8.88
N ALA A 42 18.91 27.09 7.99
CA ALA A 42 17.92 27.41 6.97
C ALA A 42 17.67 26.24 5.98
N ALA A 43 18.72 25.51 5.60
CA ALA A 43 18.59 24.33 4.76
C ALA A 43 17.83 23.20 5.48
N GLN A 44 18.13 22.96 6.76
CA GLN A 44 17.45 21.96 7.59
C GLN A 44 15.97 22.31 7.80
N ASP A 45 15.65 23.57 8.07
CA ASP A 45 14.28 24.04 8.23
C ASP A 45 13.50 23.88 6.93
N SER A 46 14.07 24.31 5.80
CA SER A 46 13.42 24.16 4.48
C SER A 46 13.15 22.70 4.10
N MET A 47 14.08 21.79 4.40
CA MET A 47 13.88 20.36 4.18
C MET A 47 12.79 19.79 5.09
N SER A 48 12.72 20.27 6.33
CA SER A 48 11.69 19.87 7.29
C SER A 48 10.30 20.33 6.84
N ASP A 49 10.19 21.58 6.41
CA ASP A 49 8.94 22.16 5.91
C ASP A 49 8.43 21.44 4.67
N GLU A 50 9.31 21.06 3.74
CA GLU A 50 8.94 20.28 2.55
C GLU A 50 8.42 18.88 2.92
N ILE A 51 9.09 18.18 3.84
CA ILE A 51 8.63 16.86 4.32
C ILE A 51 7.28 16.99 5.01
N VAL A 52 7.12 17.98 5.90
CA VAL A 52 5.86 18.25 6.60
C VAL A 52 4.75 18.57 5.60
N THR A 53 5.02 19.40 4.60
CA THR A 53 4.06 19.77 3.55
C THR A 53 3.63 18.55 2.76
N ARG A 54 4.58 17.71 2.35
CA ARG A 54 4.29 16.48 1.61
C ARG A 54 3.50 15.47 2.44
N LEU A 55 3.88 15.27 3.71
CA LEU A 55 3.16 14.39 4.63
C LEU A 55 1.74 14.89 4.90
N ALA A 56 1.57 16.21 5.13
CA ALA A 56 0.27 16.83 5.28
C ALA A 56 -0.59 16.66 4.03
N GLY A 57 0.00 16.82 2.84
CA GLY A 57 -0.66 16.54 1.57
C GLY A 57 -1.10 15.09 1.42
N MET A 58 -0.23 14.13 1.76
CA MET A 58 -0.56 12.70 1.75
C MET A 58 -1.68 12.37 2.74
N ALA A 59 -1.63 12.89 3.96
CA ALA A 59 -2.65 12.70 4.97
C ALA A 59 -4.00 13.30 4.52
N SER A 60 -3.99 14.50 3.96
CA SER A 60 -5.19 15.15 3.41
C SER A 60 -5.83 14.32 2.29
N ASN A 61 -5.01 13.84 1.35
CA ASN A 61 -5.48 12.98 0.28
C ASN A 61 -6.05 11.66 0.82
N ALA A 62 -5.39 11.03 1.79
CA ALA A 62 -5.86 9.80 2.43
C ALA A 62 -7.21 10.02 3.14
N MET A 63 -7.35 11.13 3.88
CA MET A 63 -8.62 11.50 4.53
C MET A 63 -9.73 11.77 3.51
N CYS A 64 -9.43 12.41 2.38
CA CYS A 64 -10.39 12.63 1.31
C CYS A 64 -10.85 11.31 0.67
N LEU A 65 -9.93 10.39 0.40
CA LEU A 65 -10.26 9.04 -0.09
C LEU A 65 -11.10 8.27 0.91
N LEU A 66 -10.78 8.37 2.20
CA LEU A 66 -11.54 7.72 3.27
C LEU A 66 -12.96 8.31 3.39
N ASP A 67 -13.12 9.64 3.41
CA ASP A 67 -14.43 10.30 3.43
C ASP A 67 -15.26 9.88 2.21
N ARG A 68 -14.65 9.87 1.02
CA ARG A 68 -15.34 9.41 -0.19
C ARG A 68 -15.73 7.94 -0.10
N ALA A 69 -14.85 7.06 0.39
CA ALA A 69 -15.14 5.65 0.55
C ALA A 69 -16.31 5.42 1.53
N THR A 70 -16.35 6.18 2.64
CA THR A 70 -17.44 6.16 3.61
C THR A 70 -18.74 6.71 3.01
N ARG A 71 -18.71 7.88 2.36
CA ARG A 71 -19.90 8.52 1.75
C ARG A 71 -20.50 7.75 0.59
N THR A 72 -19.66 7.13 -0.23
CA THR A 72 -20.13 6.29 -1.34
C THR A 72 -20.66 4.94 -0.87
N GLY A 73 -20.44 4.58 0.41
CA GLY A 73 -20.81 3.29 0.98
C GLY A 73 -20.06 2.13 0.33
N VAL A 74 -18.95 2.37 -0.36
CA VAL A 74 -18.24 1.32 -1.12
C VAL A 74 -17.69 0.24 -0.18
N MET A 75 -17.23 0.63 1.01
CA MET A 75 -16.75 -0.30 2.02
C MET A 75 -17.89 -1.18 2.55
N GLU A 76 -19.04 -0.59 2.85
CA GLU A 76 -20.23 -1.33 3.30
C GLU A 76 -20.74 -2.29 2.22
N ARG A 77 -20.74 -1.87 0.95
CA ARG A 77 -21.09 -2.75 -0.18
C ARG A 77 -20.09 -3.88 -0.37
N MET A 78 -18.79 -3.62 -0.24
CA MET A 78 -17.76 -4.66 -0.32
C MET A 78 -17.91 -5.69 0.81
N VAL A 79 -18.13 -5.23 2.04
CA VAL A 79 -18.40 -6.11 3.18
C VAL A 79 -19.68 -6.91 2.95
N THR A 80 -20.77 -6.28 2.51
CA THR A 80 -22.03 -6.97 2.22
C THR A 80 -21.86 -8.04 1.14
N VAL A 81 -21.08 -7.76 0.08
CA VAL A 81 -20.79 -8.75 -0.97
C VAL A 81 -19.93 -9.89 -0.41
N ALA A 82 -18.92 -9.57 0.40
CA ALA A 82 -18.07 -10.58 1.05
C ALA A 82 -18.89 -11.47 1.99
N GLU A 83 -19.76 -10.91 2.82
CA GLU A 83 -20.67 -11.64 3.71
C GLU A 83 -21.64 -12.51 2.92
N LYS A 84 -22.23 -12.02 1.83
CA LYS A 84 -23.09 -12.84 0.96
C LYS A 84 -22.34 -13.98 0.31
N MET A 85 -21.09 -13.75 -0.11
CA MET A 85 -20.25 -14.81 -0.68
C MET A 85 -19.86 -15.86 0.36
N ASP A 86 -19.66 -15.47 1.61
CA ASP A 86 -19.36 -16.38 2.73
C ASP A 86 -20.60 -17.18 3.16
N GLN A 87 -21.75 -16.52 3.30
CA GLN A 87 -23.03 -17.16 3.67
C GLN A 87 -23.47 -18.24 2.68
N GLU A 88 -23.26 -17.98 1.39
CA GLU A 88 -23.62 -18.92 0.33
C GLU A 88 -22.49 -19.93 0.02
N HIS A 89 -21.39 -19.90 0.81
CA HIS A 89 -20.17 -20.69 0.61
C HIS A 89 -19.59 -20.64 -0.81
N ILE A 90 -19.97 -19.65 -1.61
CA ILE A 90 -19.70 -19.58 -3.05
C ILE A 90 -18.20 -19.64 -3.30
N LEU A 91 -17.40 -18.92 -2.52
CA LEU A 91 -15.96 -18.88 -2.72
C LEU A 91 -15.31 -20.23 -2.37
N THR A 92 -15.69 -20.83 -1.24
CA THR A 92 -15.15 -22.11 -0.79
C THR A 92 -15.54 -23.25 -1.73
N ASP A 93 -16.82 -23.29 -2.14
CA ASP A 93 -17.31 -24.30 -3.05
C ASP A 93 -16.75 -24.11 -4.45
N PHE A 94 -16.63 -22.87 -4.94
CA PHE A 94 -15.96 -22.58 -6.21
C PHE A 94 -14.50 -23.05 -6.19
N LEU A 95 -13.74 -22.74 -5.14
CA LEU A 95 -12.34 -23.18 -5.02
C LEU A 95 -12.24 -24.71 -4.95
N ARG A 96 -13.14 -25.37 -4.22
CA ARG A 96 -13.17 -26.84 -4.13
C ARG A 96 -13.54 -27.47 -5.47
N CYS A 97 -14.56 -26.98 -6.15
CA CYS A 97 -14.95 -27.44 -7.48
C CYS A 97 -13.85 -27.18 -8.51
N LEU A 98 -13.16 -26.04 -8.44
CA LEU A 98 -12.05 -25.72 -9.33
C LEU A 98 -10.88 -26.68 -9.11
N ALA A 99 -10.50 -26.94 -7.86
CA ALA A 99 -9.46 -27.90 -7.52
C ALA A 99 -9.82 -29.31 -8.01
N GLY A 100 -11.04 -29.77 -7.72
CA GLY A 100 -11.53 -31.08 -8.20
C GLY A 100 -11.53 -31.19 -9.73
N ALA A 101 -11.99 -30.14 -10.43
CA ALA A 101 -11.96 -30.12 -11.90
C ALA A 101 -10.53 -30.16 -12.46
N THR A 102 -9.57 -29.47 -11.82
CA THR A 102 -8.16 -29.53 -12.25
C THR A 102 -7.53 -30.90 -12.01
N GLU A 103 -7.88 -31.57 -10.91
CA GLU A 103 -7.41 -32.91 -10.58
C GLU A 103 -8.01 -33.96 -11.53
N GLU A 104 -9.31 -33.91 -11.77
CA GLU A 104 -9.99 -34.77 -12.74
C GLU A 104 -9.46 -34.55 -14.16
N ALA A 105 -9.24 -33.31 -14.57
CA ALA A 105 -8.64 -33.00 -15.87
C ALA A 105 -7.21 -33.53 -16.01
N ALA A 106 -6.43 -33.56 -14.92
CA ALA A 106 -5.09 -34.12 -14.93
C ALA A 106 -5.08 -35.65 -15.09
N HIS A 107 -6.15 -36.32 -14.65
CA HIS A 107 -6.30 -37.78 -14.74
C HIS A 107 -7.18 -38.25 -15.91
N ALA A 108 -7.81 -37.33 -16.64
CA ALA A 108 -8.67 -37.66 -17.77
C ALA A 108 -7.85 -38.18 -18.97
N PRO A 109 -8.33 -39.23 -19.67
CA PRO A 109 -7.69 -39.69 -20.90
C PRO A 109 -7.73 -38.59 -21.96
N LEU A 110 -6.69 -38.52 -22.81
CA LEU A 110 -6.64 -37.53 -23.88
C LEU A 110 -7.92 -37.59 -24.74
N PRO A 111 -8.52 -36.45 -25.08
CA PRO A 111 -9.71 -36.42 -25.93
C PRO A 111 -9.43 -37.15 -27.24
N LYS A 112 -10.38 -37.99 -27.67
CA LYS A 112 -10.28 -38.81 -28.89
C LYS A 112 -10.04 -37.99 -30.17
N GLY A 113 -10.32 -36.68 -30.15
CA GLY A 113 -10.06 -35.74 -31.24
C GLY A 113 -10.94 -35.96 -32.49
N GLY A 114 -10.79 -35.07 -33.48
CA GLY A 114 -11.48 -35.17 -34.78
C GLY A 114 -12.95 -34.72 -34.79
N LEU A 115 -13.54 -34.64 -35.99
CA LEU A 115 -14.95 -34.25 -36.19
C LEU A 115 -15.92 -35.27 -35.58
N THR A 116 -15.55 -36.55 -35.58
CA THR A 116 -16.32 -37.63 -34.95
C THR A 116 -16.28 -37.55 -33.42
N GLY A 117 -15.11 -37.29 -32.83
CA GLY A 117 -14.98 -37.12 -31.38
C GLY A 117 -15.73 -35.90 -30.85
N LEU A 118 -15.73 -34.79 -31.60
CA LEU A 118 -16.54 -33.60 -31.27
C LEU A 118 -18.05 -33.91 -31.32
N TRP A 119 -18.49 -34.66 -32.34
CA TRP A 119 -19.89 -35.07 -32.48
C TRP A 119 -20.35 -36.00 -31.36
N GLU A 120 -19.49 -36.93 -30.94
CA GLU A 120 -19.74 -37.77 -29.77
C GLU A 120 -19.84 -36.94 -28.49
N LEU A 121 -18.92 -35.99 -28.27
CA LEU A 121 -18.91 -35.11 -27.09
C LEU A 121 -20.20 -34.30 -26.95
N ILE A 122 -20.68 -33.70 -28.04
CA ILE A 122 -21.94 -32.92 -28.04
C ILE A 122 -23.17 -33.79 -27.72
N LYS A 123 -23.13 -35.08 -28.10
CA LYS A 123 -24.20 -36.02 -27.79
C LYS A 123 -24.20 -36.52 -26.35
N GLN A 124 -23.12 -36.32 -25.61
CA GLN A 124 -23.04 -36.71 -24.21
C GLN A 124 -24.05 -35.91 -23.37
N PRO A 125 -24.83 -36.58 -22.49
CA PRO A 125 -25.82 -35.90 -21.66
C PRO A 125 -25.18 -34.85 -20.74
N GLU A 126 -23.95 -35.06 -20.28
CA GLU A 126 -23.20 -34.13 -19.43
C GLU A 126 -22.88 -32.82 -20.17
N THR A 127 -22.46 -32.94 -21.43
CA THR A 127 -22.21 -31.77 -22.31
C THR A 127 -23.51 -31.00 -22.57
N GLN A 128 -24.62 -31.71 -22.79
CA GLN A 128 -25.93 -31.09 -22.99
C GLN A 128 -26.41 -30.35 -21.74
N GLN A 129 -26.24 -30.95 -20.56
CA GLN A 129 -26.57 -30.33 -19.28
C GLN A 129 -25.74 -29.06 -19.05
N THR A 130 -24.45 -29.10 -19.36
CA THR A 130 -23.57 -27.93 -19.26
C THR A 130 -24.02 -26.81 -20.19
N ILE A 131 -24.31 -27.11 -21.46
CA ILE A 131 -24.83 -26.12 -22.42
C ILE A 131 -26.18 -25.56 -21.94
N GLN A 132 -27.07 -26.40 -21.40
CA GLN A 132 -28.36 -25.97 -20.85
C GLN A 132 -28.19 -25.03 -19.65
N PHE A 133 -27.27 -25.36 -18.73
CA PHE A 133 -26.94 -24.50 -17.61
C PHE A 133 -26.41 -23.14 -18.07
N LEU A 134 -25.46 -23.12 -19.02
CA LEU A 134 -24.91 -21.87 -19.58
C LEU A 134 -26.01 -21.01 -20.23
N MET A 135 -26.97 -21.62 -20.92
CA MET A 135 -28.12 -20.91 -21.47
C MET A 135 -29.03 -20.33 -20.38
N LEU A 136 -29.30 -21.08 -19.30
CA LEU A 136 -30.11 -20.60 -18.17
C LEU A 136 -29.42 -19.46 -17.44
N LEU A 137 -28.12 -19.59 -17.15
CA LEU A 137 -27.30 -18.55 -16.55
C LEU A 137 -27.34 -17.26 -17.38
N GLY A 138 -27.16 -17.38 -18.70
CA GLY A 138 -27.25 -16.25 -19.62
C GLY A 138 -28.63 -15.58 -19.64
N LYS A 139 -29.72 -16.36 -19.58
CA LYS A 139 -31.10 -15.84 -19.49
C LYS A 139 -31.29 -15.02 -18.21
N HIS A 140 -30.88 -15.54 -17.05
CA HIS A 140 -30.99 -14.84 -15.78
C HIS A 140 -30.12 -13.57 -15.75
N PHE A 141 -28.89 -13.64 -16.24
CA PHE A 141 -28.00 -12.48 -16.32
C PHE A 141 -28.59 -11.37 -17.18
N ARG A 142 -29.12 -11.71 -18.36
CA ARG A 142 -29.80 -10.76 -19.25
C ARG A 142 -31.03 -10.14 -18.58
N SER A 143 -31.86 -10.93 -17.91
CA SER A 143 -33.05 -10.43 -17.21
C SER A 143 -32.73 -9.52 -16.02
N CYS A 144 -31.62 -9.74 -15.31
CA CYS A 144 -31.17 -8.87 -14.23
C CYS A 144 -30.56 -7.55 -14.77
N ARG A 145 -29.79 -7.62 -15.87
CA ARG A 145 -29.13 -6.45 -16.47
C ARG A 145 -30.07 -5.52 -17.25
N LEU A 146 -31.18 -6.03 -17.79
CA LEU A 146 -32.17 -5.23 -18.55
C LEU A 146 -33.30 -4.64 -17.68
N LYS A 147 -33.31 -4.93 -16.38
CA LYS A 147 -34.28 -4.34 -15.41
C LYS A 147 -33.76 -3.05 -14.75
N HIS A 148 -32.57 -2.59 -15.13
CA HIS A 148 -31.98 -1.29 -14.82
C HIS A 148 -31.67 -0.56 -16.12
#